data_AF-A0A2A4K1L7-F1
#
_entry.id   AF-A0A2A4K1L7-F1
#
_cell.length_a   1.000
_cell.length_b   1.000
_cell.length_c   1.000
_cell.angle_alpha   90.00
_cell.angle_beta   90.00
_cell.angle_gamma   90.00
#
_symmetry.space_group_name_H-M   'P 1'
#
loop_
_entity.id
_entity.type
_entity.pdbx_description
1 polymer ?
#
loop_
_entity_poly.entity_id
_entity_poly.type
_entity_poly.pdbx_seq_one_letter_code
_entity_poly.pdbx_strand_id
1 'polypeptide(L)' 'FAINLRSGDDVTFHLNPRFTSNQVVRNHRAGEWGIEETSGAMPLSRDTSFEAAIECKDSAFK' A
#
# COMPACT_ATOMS: atom_id res chain seq x y z
N PHE A 1 3.87 -1.87 9.21
CA PHE A 1 2.59 -2.60 9.01
C PHE A 1 2.26 -2.59 7.51
N ALA A 2 1.26 -3.35 7.09
CA ALA A 2 0.76 -3.29 5.72
C ALA A 2 -0.77 -3.46 5.70
N ILE A 3 -1.41 -2.88 4.70
CA ILE A 3 -2.83 -3.07 4.38
C ILE A 3 -2.89 -3.83 3.05
N ASN A 4 -3.63 -4.93 3.01
CA ASN A 4 -3.78 -5.78 1.83
C ASN A 4 -5.26 -5.89 1.46
N LEU A 5 -5.60 -5.49 0.24
CA LEU A 5 -6.85 -5.91 -0.41
C LEU A 5 -6.57 -7.22 -1.16
N ARG A 6 -7.40 -8.24 -0.90
CA ARG A 6 -7.17 -9.60 -1.39
C ARG A 6 -8.31 -10.07 -2.28
N SER A 7 -7.97 -10.90 -3.25
CA SER A 7 -8.91 -11.68 -4.06
C SER A 7 -8.42 -13.13 -4.09
N GLY A 8 -9.02 -13.97 -3.25
CA GLY A 8 -8.50 -15.32 -3.01
C GLY A 8 -7.08 -15.30 -2.42
N ASP A 9 -6.15 -15.97 -3.09
CA ASP A 9 -4.74 -16.06 -2.69
C ASP A 9 -3.89 -14.87 -3.15
N ASP A 10 -4.44 -14.03 -4.02
CA ASP A 10 -3.77 -12.86 -4.56
C ASP A 10 -3.97 -11.62 -3.69
N VAL A 11 -3.00 -10.71 -3.75
CA VAL A 11 -3.07 -9.36 -3.19
C VAL A 11 -3.28 -8.39 -4.34
N THR A 12 -4.51 -7.93 -4.53
CA THR A 12 -4.85 -6.99 -5.61
C THR A 12 -4.31 -5.58 -5.34
N PHE A 13 -4.17 -5.22 -4.06
CA PHE A 13 -3.53 -3.97 -3.65
C PHE A 13 -2.81 -4.14 -2.30
N HIS A 14 -1.51 -3.89 -2.30
CA HIS A 14 -0.64 -3.87 -1.13
C HIS A 14 -0.23 -2.43 -0.84
N LEU A 15 -0.47 -1.95 0.37
CA LEU A 15 -0.01 -0.65 0.86
C LEU A 15 0.88 -0.87 2.09
N ASN A 16 2.16 -0.51 1.97
CA ASN A 16 3.15 -0.77 3.01
C ASN A 16 4.00 0.46 3.31
N PRO A 17 3.60 1.26 4.32
CA PRO A 17 4.45 2.29 4.89
C PRO A 17 5.69 1.65 5.55
N ARG A 18 6.87 1.99 5.04
CA ARG A 18 8.18 1.55 5.54
C ARG A 18 8.88 2.73 6.20
N PHE A 19 8.83 2.79 7.52
CA PHE A 19 9.50 3.85 8.30
C PHE A 19 11.04 3.78 8.24
N THR A 20 11.62 2.64 7.90
CA THR A 20 13.08 2.46 7.80
C THR A 20 13.67 3.17 6.58
N SER A 21 12.95 3.14 5.46
CA SER A 21 13.32 3.81 4.21
C SER A 21 12.49 5.07 3.93
N ASN A 22 11.70 5.50 4.91
CA ASN A 22 10.85 6.69 4.86
C ASN A 22 10.00 6.81 3.57
N GLN A 23 9.34 5.72 3.17
CA GLN A 23 8.53 5.67 1.96
C GLN A 23 7.28 4.81 2.15
N VAL A 24 6.31 4.99 1.26
CA VAL A 24 5.13 4.13 1.15
C VAL A 24 5.25 3.30 -0.12
N VAL A 25 5.39 1.99 0.06
CA VAL A 25 5.46 1.03 -1.04
C VAL A 25 4.05 0.58 -1.39
N ARG A 26 3.71 0.65 -2.69
CA ARG A 26 2.51 0.01 -3.24
C ARG A 26 2.91 -1.10 -4.20
N ASN A 27 2.13 -2.17 -4.23
CA ASN A 27 2.35 -3.28 -5.14
C ASN A 27 1.08 -4.14 -5.28
N HIS A 28 1.15 -5.18 -6.08
CA HIS A 28 0.21 -6.29 -6.16
C HIS A 28 0.98 -7.63 -6.15
N ARG A 29 0.30 -8.72 -5.82
CA ARG A 29 0.84 -10.08 -5.88
C ARG A 29 -0.16 -11.02 -6.54
N ALA A 30 0.22 -11.56 -7.69
CA ALA A 30 -0.48 -12.64 -8.39
C ALA A 30 0.50 -13.80 -8.56
N GLY A 31 0.58 -14.68 -7.56
CA GLY A 31 1.68 -15.64 -7.38
C GLY A 31 2.97 -15.01 -6.85
N GLU A 32 3.54 -14.03 -7.58
CA GLU A 32 4.74 -13.28 -7.21
C GLU A 32 4.45 -11.77 -7.08
N TRP A 33 5.33 -11.06 -6.36
CA TRP A 33 5.23 -9.61 -6.22
C TRP A 33 5.56 -8.91 -7.54
N GLY A 34 4.76 -7.91 -7.91
CA GLY A 34 5.02 -7.05 -9.06
C GLY A 34 6.13 -6.03 -8.80
N ILE A 35 6.23 -5.04 -9.70
CA ILE A 35 7.15 -3.91 -9.56
C ILE A 35 6.64 -2.97 -8.46
N GLU A 36 7.50 -2.62 -7.50
CA GLU A 36 7.14 -1.68 -6.43
C GLU A 36 6.91 -0.26 -6.98
N GLU A 37 5.83 0.38 -6.54
CA GLU A 37 5.59 1.80 -6.70
C GLU A 37 5.94 2.54 -5.40
N THR A 38 6.91 3.46 -5.46
CA THR A 38 7.46 4.15 -4.28
C THR A 38 7.36 5.68 -4.34
N SER A 39 6.76 6.22 -5.39
CA SER A 39 6.62 7.67 -5.59
C SER A 39 5.79 8.33 -4.47
N GLY A 40 6.13 9.55 -4.10
CA GLY A 40 5.44 10.31 -3.06
C GLY A 40 6.17 10.33 -1.72
N ALA A 41 5.64 11.11 -0.77
CA ALA A 41 6.23 11.26 0.55
C ALA A 41 5.63 10.26 1.55
N MET A 42 6.33 10.05 2.66
CA MET A 42 5.80 9.35 3.83
C MET A 42 4.87 10.28 4.62
N PRO A 43 3.55 10.00 4.70
CA PRO A 43 2.61 10.87 5.42
C PRO A 43 2.51 10.53 6.91
N LEU A 44 3.07 9.39 7.35
CA LEU A 44 2.91 8.88 8.70
C LEU A 44 4.09 9.23 9.60
N SER A 45 3.79 9.54 10.85
CA SER A 45 4.77 9.66 11.93
C SER A 45 4.63 8.48 12.89
N ARG A 46 5.73 8.05 13.51
CA ARG A 46 5.70 7.03 14.56
C ARG A 46 4.93 7.58 15.76
N ASP A 47 4.24 6.69 16.46
CA ASP A 47 3.51 6.99 17.70
C ASP A 47 2.37 8.01 17.55
N THR A 48 1.91 8.24 16.32
CA THR A 48 0.76 9.10 16.00
C THR A 48 -0.37 8.28 15.41
N SER A 49 -1.61 8.57 15.82
CA SER A 49 -2.81 8.02 15.18
C SER A 49 -2.91 8.47 13.72
N PHE A 50 -3.45 7.60 12.87
CA PHE A 50 -3.70 7.91 11.46
C PHE A 50 -5.04 7.35 11.01
N GLU A 51 -5.57 7.89 9.92
CA GLU A 51 -6.72 7.36 9.20
C GLU A 51 -6.27 6.94 7.80
N ALA A 52 -6.79 5.81 7.32
CA ALA A 52 -6.58 5.35 5.97
C ALA A 52 -7.96 5.15 5.30
N ALA A 53 -8.23 5.94 4.26
CA ALA A 53 -9.37 5.78 3.39
C ALA A 53 -8.87 5.26 2.03
N ILE A 54 -9.53 4.24 1.49
CA ILE A 54 -9.23 3.69 0.16
C ILE A 54 -10.51 3.76 -0.66
N GLU A 55 -10.51 4.62 -1.67
CA GLU A 55 -11.63 4.80 -2.60
C GLU A 55 -11.37 3.97 -3.87
N CYS A 56 -12.24 3.00 -4.14
CA CYS A 56 -12.20 2.26 -5.40
C CYS A 56 -12.86 3.09 -6.50
N LYS A 57 -12.13 3.34 -7.58
CA LYS A 57 -12.61 3.99 -8.81
C LYS A 57 -12.53 3.01 -9.97
N ASP A 58 -13.17 3.37 -11.08
CA ASP A 58 -13.28 2.52 -12.28
C ASP A 58 -11.93 1.97 -12.78
N SER A 59 -10.83 2.71 -12.62
CA SER A 59 -9.51 2.33 -13.11
C SER A 59 -8.36 2.40 -12.08
N ALA A 60 -8.64 2.76 -10.83
CA ALA A 60 -7.62 2.96 -9.82
C ALA A 60 -8.16 2.93 -8.39
N PHE A 61 -7.28 2.72 -7.42
CA PHE A 61 -7.52 3.09 -6.03
C PHE A 61 -7.01 4.51 -5.78
N LYS A 62 -7.76 5.29 -5.00
CA LYS A 62 -7.36 6.60 -4.50
C LYS A 62 -7.25 6.58 -2.98
#